data_AF-A0A3N0CHB0-F1
#
_entry.id   AF-A0A3N0CHB0-F1
#
_cell.length_a   1.000
_cell.length_b   1.000
_cell.length_c   1.000
_cell.angle_alpha   90.00
_cell.angle_beta   90.00
_cell.angle_gamma   90.00
#
_symmetry.space_group_name_H-M   'P 1'
#
loop_
_entity.id
_entity.type
_entity.pdbx_description
1 polymer ?
#
loop_
_entity_poly.entity_id
_entity_poly.type
_entity_poly.pdbx_seq_one_letter_code
_entity_poly.pdbx_strand_id
1 'polypeptide(L)'
;MHPPSFLAVPGRSAKPRDAGLTHMLDTGLSAAFTRDLLESHADLVDIAKIGWGIAYIDSSAPRRVQAYARAGVPVCLGGTLLEIAAVQNRVDELRAWALEIGVSMIEVSNGLCALDADRKSQLIRTLSADFTVLAEVGCKDDRPPVLATAWAAEMERDLESGAAWVIAEGRESGTVGLYGADGHVREDLIAKLTSRVPVDRMIFEAPRKTQQTWFIRSLGPSVNLGNIAPDDLVALETLRLGLRADTALVGSPIAAR
;
A
#
# COMPACT_ATOMS: atom_id res chain seq x y z
N MET A 1 19.03 25.43 -1.68
CA MET A 1 19.43 25.25 -3.10
C MET A 1 18.17 24.97 -3.90
N HIS A 2 18.06 25.47 -5.13
CA HIS A 2 16.94 25.13 -6.01
C HIS A 2 17.18 23.72 -6.61
N PRO A 3 16.16 22.87 -6.71
CA PRO A 3 16.30 21.56 -7.35
C PRO A 3 16.62 21.74 -8.86
N PRO A 4 17.30 20.77 -9.49
CA PRO A 4 17.56 20.80 -10.93
C PRO A 4 16.26 20.82 -11.73
N SER A 5 16.18 21.69 -12.75
CA SER A 5 14.96 21.88 -13.57
C SER A 5 15.22 21.80 -15.08
N PHE A 6 16.33 21.20 -15.49
CA PHE A 6 16.76 21.14 -16.90
C PHE A 6 16.13 19.98 -17.70
N LEU A 7 15.44 19.05 -17.04
CA LEU A 7 14.73 17.93 -17.66
C LEU A 7 13.22 18.17 -17.62
N ALA A 8 12.52 17.83 -18.70
CA ALA A 8 11.07 17.66 -18.69
C ALA A 8 10.73 16.26 -18.16
N VAL A 9 10.14 16.20 -16.97
CA VAL A 9 9.73 14.96 -16.30
C VAL A 9 8.21 14.93 -16.11
N PRO A 10 7.58 13.75 -15.94
CA PRO A 10 6.18 13.66 -15.57
C PRO A 10 5.83 14.51 -14.34
N GLY A 11 4.63 15.09 -14.34
CA GLY A 11 4.13 15.85 -13.21
C GLY A 11 3.91 14.96 -11.99
N ARG A 12 4.28 15.45 -10.80
CA ARG A 12 4.10 14.77 -9.52
C ARG A 12 3.25 15.64 -8.59
N SER A 13 2.20 15.07 -8.02
CA SER A 13 1.38 15.73 -7.00
C SER A 13 2.20 16.02 -5.74
N ALA A 14 1.95 17.17 -5.12
CA ALA A 14 2.46 17.48 -3.79
C ALA A 14 1.65 16.73 -2.71
N LYS A 15 2.22 16.59 -1.51
CA LYS A 15 1.48 16.05 -0.36
C LYS A 15 0.49 17.07 0.22
N PRO A 16 -0.63 16.63 0.83
CA PRO A 16 -1.12 15.25 0.86
C PRO A 16 -1.59 14.79 -0.53
N ARG A 17 -1.29 13.53 -0.88
CA ARG A 17 -1.63 12.96 -2.18
C ARG A 17 -2.87 12.09 -2.06
N ASP A 18 -3.75 12.19 -3.05
CA ASP A 18 -4.90 11.28 -3.20
C ASP A 18 -4.65 10.20 -4.28
N ALA A 19 -3.61 10.39 -5.09
CA ALA A 19 -3.15 9.47 -6.13
C ALA A 19 -1.63 9.54 -6.32
N GLY A 20 -1.06 8.49 -6.90
CA GLY A 20 0.38 8.27 -6.97
C GLY A 20 0.97 7.98 -5.60
N LEU A 21 0.24 7.26 -4.75
CA LEU A 21 0.68 6.96 -3.40
C LEU A 21 1.90 6.03 -3.38
N THR A 22 2.82 6.30 -2.47
CA THR A 22 3.85 5.36 -2.01
C THR A 22 3.46 4.84 -0.63
N HIS A 23 2.97 3.61 -0.59
CA HIS A 23 2.66 2.87 0.63
C HIS A 23 3.85 1.96 0.97
N MET A 24 4.71 2.46 1.86
CA MET A 24 5.97 1.83 2.29
C MET A 24 5.69 0.74 3.33
N LEU A 25 6.45 -0.36 3.28
CA LEU A 25 6.41 -1.42 4.28
C LEU A 25 7.57 -1.28 5.28
N ASP A 26 7.24 -1.04 6.55
CA ASP A 26 8.14 -1.12 7.70
C ASP A 26 8.10 -2.56 8.24
N THR A 27 9.18 -3.30 8.04
CA THR A 27 9.36 -4.70 8.47
C THR A 27 10.03 -4.84 9.84
N GLY A 28 10.02 -3.78 10.66
CA GLY A 28 10.67 -3.74 11.97
C GLY A 28 11.92 -2.86 11.97
N LEU A 29 11.83 -1.67 11.35
CA LEU A 29 12.95 -0.74 11.26
C LEU A 29 13.42 -0.27 12.65
N SER A 30 14.73 -0.04 12.77
CA SER A 30 15.24 0.62 13.97
C SER A 30 14.78 2.08 14.02
N ALA A 31 14.65 2.64 15.23
CA ALA A 31 14.31 4.05 15.40
C ALA A 31 15.34 5.00 14.76
N ALA A 32 16.62 4.62 14.75
CA ALA A 32 17.67 5.41 14.13
C ALA A 32 17.51 5.44 12.61
N PHE A 33 17.36 4.27 11.98
CA PHE A 33 17.13 4.18 10.54
C PHE A 33 15.86 4.93 10.11
N THR A 34 14.77 4.77 10.88
CA THR A 34 13.50 5.46 10.62
C THR A 34 13.68 6.98 10.60
N ARG A 35 14.41 7.53 11.57
CA ARG A 35 14.66 8.97 11.64
C ARG A 35 15.46 9.45 10.43
N ASP A 36 16.56 8.76 10.10
CA ASP A 36 17.45 9.17 9.01
C ASP A 36 16.75 9.08 7.65
N LEU A 37 15.90 8.06 7.46
CA LEU A 37 15.02 7.92 6.29
C LEU A 37 14.03 9.08 6.19
N LEU A 38 13.36 9.44 7.29
CA LEU A 38 12.36 10.51 7.28
C LEU A 38 12.98 11.90 7.08
N GLU A 39 14.17 12.14 7.63
CA GLU A 39 14.90 13.39 7.39
C GLU A 39 15.22 13.60 5.90
N SER A 40 15.48 12.50 5.19
CA SER A 40 15.92 12.55 3.79
C SER A 40 14.78 12.41 2.77
N HIS A 41 13.77 11.58 3.08
CA HIS A 41 12.85 11.03 2.08
C HIS A 41 11.38 10.99 2.54
N ALA A 42 11.01 11.70 3.62
CA ALA A 42 9.63 11.71 4.09
C ALA A 42 8.64 12.22 3.04
N ASP A 43 9.04 13.11 2.13
CA ASP A 43 8.23 13.62 1.03
C ASP A 43 7.84 12.55 -0.01
N LEU A 44 8.58 11.44 -0.05
CA LEU A 44 8.35 10.30 -0.94
C LEU A 44 7.43 9.23 -0.35
N VAL A 45 7.13 9.25 0.96
CA VAL A 45 6.35 8.21 1.66
C VAL A 45 4.96 8.70 2.01
N ASP A 46 3.91 8.26 1.33
CA ASP A 46 2.56 8.72 1.64
C ASP A 46 1.93 7.96 2.81
N ILE A 47 2.28 6.69 3.00
CA ILE A 47 1.78 5.84 4.08
C ILE A 47 2.91 4.90 4.53
N ALA A 48 3.10 4.75 5.84
CA ALA A 48 4.00 3.74 6.40
C ALA A 48 3.18 2.60 7.04
N LYS A 49 3.21 1.41 6.44
CA LYS A 49 2.61 0.19 7.00
C LYS A 49 3.60 -0.50 7.91
N ILE A 50 3.29 -0.63 9.20
CA ILE A 50 4.02 -1.55 10.08
C ILE A 50 3.48 -2.96 9.81
N GLY A 51 4.33 -3.82 9.23
CA GLY A 51 3.92 -5.10 8.67
C GLY A 51 3.30 -6.07 9.67
N TRP A 52 2.30 -6.82 9.20
CA TRP A 52 1.60 -7.89 9.91
C TRP A 52 1.42 -7.61 11.42
N GLY A 53 1.98 -8.45 12.28
CA GLY A 53 1.94 -8.33 13.74
C GLY A 53 3.18 -7.71 14.37
N ILE A 54 4.06 -7.03 13.61
CA ILE A 54 5.32 -6.47 14.14
C ILE A 54 5.07 -5.51 15.29
N ALA A 55 4.07 -4.63 15.16
CA ALA A 55 3.79 -3.60 16.15
C ALA A 55 3.39 -4.19 17.53
N TYR A 56 2.93 -5.44 17.57
CA TYR A 56 2.58 -6.14 18.81
C TYR A 56 3.81 -6.66 19.57
N ILE A 57 4.90 -6.99 18.88
CA ILE A 57 6.13 -7.53 19.49
C ILE A 57 7.20 -6.46 19.69
N ASP A 58 7.20 -5.44 18.84
CA ASP A 58 8.24 -4.43 18.81
C ASP A 58 7.91 -3.28 19.76
N SER A 59 8.52 -3.31 20.95
CA SER A 59 8.40 -2.26 21.97
C SER A 59 8.77 -0.85 21.48
N SER A 60 9.48 -0.72 20.36
CA SER A 60 9.84 0.57 19.75
C SER A 60 8.81 1.07 18.74
N ALA A 61 7.81 0.27 18.37
CA ALA A 61 6.78 0.65 17.40
C ALA A 61 6.07 1.97 17.78
N PRO A 62 5.63 2.22 19.03
CA PRO A 62 5.01 3.51 19.38
C PRO A 62 5.93 4.71 19.12
N ARG A 63 7.24 4.57 19.35
CA ARG A 63 8.21 5.63 19.06
C ARG A 63 8.36 5.88 17.56
N ARG A 64 8.32 4.81 16.74
CA ARG A 64 8.30 4.94 15.28
C ARG A 64 7.02 5.60 14.78
N VAL A 65 5.85 5.24 15.32
CA VAL A 65 4.57 5.89 14.97
C VAL A 65 4.67 7.39 15.18
N GLN A 66 5.19 7.83 16.32
CA GLN A 66 5.40 9.24 16.62
C GLN A 66 6.47 9.92 15.73
N ALA A 67 7.45 9.18 15.23
CA ALA A 67 8.44 9.71 14.28
C ALA A 67 7.80 9.95 12.91
N TYR A 68 7.06 8.96 12.38
CA TYR A 68 6.31 9.08 11.13
C TYR A 68 5.30 10.22 11.18
N ALA A 69 4.50 10.29 12.24
CA ALA A 69 3.49 11.34 12.41
C ALA A 69 4.11 12.75 12.40
N ARG A 70 5.25 12.95 13.09
CA ARG A 70 5.99 14.23 13.08
C ARG A 70 6.54 14.60 11.71
N ALA A 71 6.83 13.61 10.86
CA ALA A 71 7.26 13.81 9.49
C ALA A 71 6.09 13.96 8.48
N GLY A 72 4.83 13.99 8.97
CA GLY A 72 3.64 14.06 8.11
C GLY A 72 3.41 12.78 7.31
N VAL A 73 3.86 11.64 7.82
CA VAL A 73 3.62 10.31 7.25
C VAL A 73 2.62 9.57 8.14
N PRO A 74 1.37 9.36 7.70
CA PRO A 74 0.41 8.56 8.45
C PRO A 74 0.87 7.10 8.52
N VAL A 75 0.58 6.46 9.66
CA VAL A 75 0.93 5.07 9.92
C VAL A 75 -0.29 4.18 9.83
N CYS A 76 -0.11 3.06 9.13
CA CYS A 76 -1.08 1.98 9.01
C CYS A 76 -0.58 0.74 9.76
N LEU A 77 -1.44 0.09 10.54
CA LEU A 77 -1.15 -1.24 11.09
C LEU A 77 -1.54 -2.31 10.07
N GLY A 78 -0.68 -3.31 9.88
CA GLY A 78 -0.94 -4.41 8.95
C GLY A 78 -2.17 -5.26 9.32
N GLY A 79 -2.92 -5.69 8.30
CA GLY A 79 -4.23 -6.31 8.45
C GLY A 79 -4.18 -7.68 9.12
N THR A 80 -3.04 -8.38 9.02
CA THR A 80 -2.84 -9.66 9.73
C THR A 80 -3.02 -9.50 11.25
N LEU A 81 -2.56 -8.39 11.85
CA LEU A 81 -2.77 -8.14 13.27
C LEU A 81 -4.26 -7.95 13.60
N LEU A 82 -4.98 -7.24 12.73
CA LEU A 82 -6.43 -7.07 12.86
C LEU A 82 -7.19 -8.39 12.71
N GLU A 83 -6.83 -9.22 11.73
CA GLU A 83 -7.43 -10.54 11.55
C GLU A 83 -7.27 -11.41 12.80
N ILE A 84 -6.06 -11.44 13.39
CA ILE A 84 -5.78 -12.17 14.63
C ILE A 84 -6.63 -11.62 15.78
N ALA A 85 -6.69 -10.30 15.95
CA ALA A 85 -7.53 -9.67 16.97
C ALA A 85 -9.02 -9.98 16.75
N ALA A 86 -9.49 -9.98 15.51
CA ALA A 86 -10.87 -10.29 15.16
C ALA A 86 -11.25 -11.74 15.51
N VAL A 87 -10.40 -12.71 15.18
CA VAL A 87 -10.62 -14.13 15.54
C VAL A 87 -10.66 -14.32 17.06
N GLN A 88 -9.94 -13.50 17.82
CA GLN A 88 -9.92 -13.56 19.28
C GLN A 88 -10.98 -12.68 19.97
N ASN A 89 -11.83 -11.97 19.20
CA ASN A 89 -12.76 -10.97 19.72
C ASN A 89 -12.09 -9.85 20.52
N ARG A 90 -10.93 -9.36 20.04
CA ARG A 90 -10.08 -8.33 20.67
C ARG A 90 -9.89 -7.07 19.81
N VAL A 91 -10.81 -6.81 18.88
CA VAL A 91 -10.72 -5.67 17.95
C VAL A 91 -10.81 -4.34 18.69
N ASP A 92 -11.65 -4.26 19.73
CA ASP A 92 -11.81 -3.02 20.50
C ASP A 92 -10.52 -2.67 21.27
N GLU A 93 -9.82 -3.68 21.80
CA GLU A 93 -8.52 -3.49 22.44
C GLU A 93 -7.44 -3.08 21.43
N LEU A 94 -7.42 -3.69 20.23
CA LEU A 94 -6.54 -3.27 19.15
C LEU A 94 -6.81 -1.81 18.74
N ARG A 95 -8.09 -1.44 18.57
CA ARG A 95 -8.53 -0.08 18.25
C ARG A 95 -8.07 0.92 19.31
N ALA A 96 -8.33 0.63 20.59
CA ALA A 96 -7.93 1.51 21.69
C ALA A 96 -6.42 1.73 21.73
N TRP A 97 -5.64 0.64 21.60
CA TRP A 97 -4.19 0.72 21.57
C TRP A 97 -3.64 1.47 20.34
N ALA A 98 -4.21 1.23 19.15
CA ALA A 98 -3.81 1.93 17.93
C ALA A 98 -4.01 3.45 18.06
N LEU A 99 -5.16 3.88 18.60
CA LEU A 99 -5.43 5.29 18.90
C LEU A 99 -4.44 5.85 19.92
N GLU A 100 -4.16 5.11 21.00
CA GLU A 100 -3.22 5.52 22.05
C GLU A 100 -1.81 5.79 21.50
N ILE A 101 -1.30 4.93 20.61
CA ILE A 101 0.05 5.09 20.06
C ILE A 101 0.12 6.11 18.91
N GLY A 102 -1.02 6.63 18.44
CA GLY A 102 -1.13 7.65 17.40
C GLY A 102 -1.22 7.13 15.97
N VAL A 103 -1.71 5.90 15.78
CA VAL A 103 -2.03 5.35 14.47
C VAL A 103 -3.27 6.05 13.90
N SER A 104 -3.21 6.47 12.64
CA SER A 104 -4.31 7.16 11.94
C SER A 104 -4.96 6.32 10.84
N MET A 105 -4.32 5.22 10.44
CA MET A 105 -4.79 4.31 9.40
C MET A 105 -4.81 2.87 9.90
N ILE A 106 -5.76 2.07 9.41
CA ILE A 106 -5.81 0.63 9.72
C ILE A 106 -6.11 -0.18 8.47
N GLU A 107 -5.39 -1.28 8.30
CA GLU A 107 -5.65 -2.23 7.23
C GLU A 107 -6.69 -3.25 7.69
N VAL A 108 -7.73 -3.45 6.88
CA VAL A 108 -8.75 -4.48 7.10
C VAL A 108 -8.67 -5.51 5.98
N SER A 109 -8.16 -6.69 6.31
CA SER A 109 -7.96 -7.79 5.36
C SER A 109 -8.66 -9.06 5.83
N ASN A 110 -8.73 -10.05 4.95
CA ASN A 110 -9.26 -11.40 5.20
C ASN A 110 -8.34 -12.48 4.62
N GLY A 111 -7.05 -12.18 4.46
CA GLY A 111 -6.06 -13.05 3.82
C GLY A 111 -5.76 -14.34 4.58
N LEU A 112 -6.09 -14.44 5.88
CA LEU A 112 -6.06 -15.69 6.66
C LEU A 112 -7.30 -16.58 6.43
N CYS A 113 -8.28 -16.11 5.64
CA CYS A 113 -9.56 -16.77 5.40
C CYS A 113 -10.38 -17.04 6.68
N ALA A 114 -10.15 -16.27 7.73
CA ALA A 114 -10.84 -16.41 9.01
C ALA A 114 -12.04 -15.46 9.18
N LEU A 115 -12.17 -14.48 8.28
CA LEU A 115 -13.26 -13.51 8.25
C LEU A 115 -14.07 -13.68 6.96
N ASP A 116 -15.39 -13.81 7.10
CA ASP A 116 -16.28 -13.73 5.95
C ASP A 116 -16.45 -12.27 5.47
N ALA A 117 -17.05 -12.11 4.29
CA ALA A 117 -17.21 -10.81 3.65
C ALA A 117 -18.09 -9.85 4.47
N ASP A 118 -19.09 -10.36 5.19
CA ASP A 118 -20.01 -9.53 5.97
C ASP A 118 -19.34 -9.01 7.24
N ARG A 119 -18.54 -9.87 7.90
CA ARG A 119 -17.72 -9.49 9.05
C ARG A 119 -16.64 -8.49 8.66
N LYS A 120 -15.96 -8.69 7.53
CA LYS A 120 -14.99 -7.72 6.99
C LYS A 120 -15.66 -6.36 6.75
N SER A 121 -16.81 -6.35 6.07
CA SER A 121 -17.58 -5.12 5.80
C SER A 121 -18.03 -4.42 7.08
N GLN A 122 -18.43 -5.19 8.11
CA GLN A 122 -18.78 -4.63 9.42
C GLN A 122 -17.56 -3.98 10.10
N LEU A 123 -16.39 -4.62 10.05
CA LEU A 123 -15.16 -4.06 10.61
C LEU A 123 -14.78 -2.76 9.90
N ILE A 124 -14.86 -2.71 8.56
CA ILE A 124 -14.60 -1.48 7.79
C ILE A 124 -15.54 -0.35 8.25
N ARG A 125 -16.86 -0.61 8.32
CA ARG A 125 -17.84 0.40 8.77
C ARG A 125 -17.60 0.89 10.19
N THR A 126 -17.21 -0.01 11.10
CA THR A 126 -16.97 0.37 12.50
C THR A 126 -15.67 1.16 12.65
N LEU A 127 -14.60 0.73 11.99
CA LEU A 127 -13.27 1.32 12.15
C LEU A 127 -13.09 2.62 11.36
N SER A 128 -13.87 2.83 10.31
CA SER A 128 -13.87 4.09 9.54
C SER A 128 -14.36 5.29 10.35
N ALA A 129 -14.96 5.07 11.53
CA ALA A 129 -15.31 6.13 12.46
C ALA A 129 -14.10 6.82 13.12
N ASP A 130 -12.97 6.12 13.27
CA ASP A 130 -11.76 6.67 13.93
C ASP A 130 -10.50 6.61 13.06
N PHE A 131 -10.47 5.74 12.05
CA PHE A 131 -9.31 5.54 11.20
C PHE A 131 -9.64 5.75 9.73
N THR A 132 -8.63 6.14 8.95
CA THR A 132 -8.66 5.93 7.51
C THR A 132 -8.43 4.44 7.22
N VAL A 133 -9.45 3.75 6.72
CA VAL A 133 -9.38 2.30 6.49
C VAL A 133 -8.83 1.99 5.10
N LEU A 134 -7.83 1.12 5.03
CA LEU A 134 -7.36 0.49 3.81
C LEU A 134 -7.85 -0.96 3.80
N ALA A 135 -8.71 -1.33 2.87
CA ALA A 135 -9.21 -2.71 2.81
C ALA A 135 -8.36 -3.53 1.84
N GLU A 136 -7.86 -4.69 2.24
CA GLU A 136 -7.04 -5.55 1.36
C GLU A 136 -7.86 -6.73 0.86
N VAL A 137 -7.76 -6.98 -0.45
CA VAL A 137 -8.37 -8.13 -1.13
C VAL A 137 -7.27 -9.05 -1.62
N GLY A 138 -7.35 -10.30 -1.18
CA GLY A 138 -6.41 -11.35 -1.53
C GLY A 138 -6.47 -12.53 -0.58
N CYS A 139 -5.75 -13.59 -0.94
CA CYS A 139 -5.55 -14.74 -0.08
C CYS A 139 -4.05 -14.97 0.07
N LYS A 140 -3.61 -15.18 1.32
CA LYS A 140 -2.20 -15.47 1.65
C LYS A 140 -1.76 -16.88 1.25
N ASP A 141 -2.70 -17.67 0.74
CA ASP A 141 -2.55 -19.05 0.33
C ASP A 141 -2.90 -19.21 -1.16
N ASP A 142 -2.10 -19.98 -1.89
CA ASP A 142 -2.31 -20.25 -3.32
C ASP A 142 -3.39 -21.33 -3.58
N ARG A 143 -4.01 -21.88 -2.53
CA ARG A 143 -5.00 -22.97 -2.65
C ARG A 143 -6.31 -22.56 -3.35
N PRO A 144 -7.02 -21.49 -2.98
CA PRO A 144 -8.20 -21.06 -3.74
C PRO A 144 -7.78 -20.36 -5.05
N PRO A 145 -8.50 -20.58 -6.16
CA PRO A 145 -8.20 -19.89 -7.41
C PRO A 145 -8.42 -18.38 -7.26
N VAL A 146 -7.50 -17.60 -7.81
CA VAL A 146 -7.65 -16.14 -7.90
C VAL A 146 -8.73 -15.80 -8.93
N LEU A 147 -9.93 -15.48 -8.45
CA LEU A 147 -11.07 -15.13 -9.29
C LEU A 147 -11.21 -13.61 -9.39
N ALA A 148 -10.85 -13.06 -10.55
CA ALA A 148 -10.85 -11.61 -10.78
C ALA A 148 -12.22 -10.95 -10.57
N THR A 149 -13.31 -11.65 -10.89
CA THR A 149 -14.67 -11.17 -10.65
C THR A 149 -15.02 -11.07 -9.17
N ALA A 150 -14.56 -12.04 -8.37
CA ALA A 150 -14.75 -12.06 -6.93
C ALA A 150 -13.94 -10.94 -6.26
N TRP A 151 -12.67 -10.79 -6.63
CA TRP A 151 -11.82 -9.73 -6.11
C TRP A 151 -12.40 -8.33 -6.41
N ALA A 152 -12.82 -8.08 -7.65
CA ALA A 152 -13.42 -6.80 -8.00
C ALA A 152 -14.72 -6.53 -7.22
N ALA A 153 -15.57 -7.54 -7.02
CA ALA A 153 -16.80 -7.40 -6.24
C ALA A 153 -16.53 -7.16 -4.75
N GLU A 154 -15.48 -7.78 -4.21
CA GLU A 154 -15.04 -7.54 -2.83
C GLU A 154 -14.50 -6.13 -2.66
N MET A 155 -13.66 -5.66 -3.60
CA MET A 155 -13.15 -4.29 -3.60
C MET A 155 -14.26 -3.23 -3.67
N GLU A 156 -15.26 -3.43 -4.54
CA GLU A 156 -16.44 -2.54 -4.61
C GLU A 156 -17.17 -2.51 -3.26
N ARG A 157 -17.42 -3.68 -2.67
CA ARG A 157 -18.08 -3.81 -1.36
C ARG A 157 -17.28 -3.14 -0.23
N ASP A 158 -15.97 -3.26 -0.25
CA ASP A 158 -15.08 -2.65 0.74
C ASP A 158 -15.13 -1.12 0.66
N LEU A 159 -15.14 -0.56 -0.56
CA LEU A 159 -15.32 0.87 -0.80
C LEU A 159 -16.71 1.34 -0.35
N GLU A 160 -17.77 0.60 -0.68
CA GLU A 160 -19.14 0.87 -0.22
C GLU A 160 -19.28 0.81 1.31
N SER A 161 -18.46 -0.01 1.96
CA SER A 161 -18.42 -0.13 3.43
C SER A 161 -17.64 1.00 4.11
N GLY A 162 -16.97 1.87 3.34
CA GLY A 162 -16.28 3.05 3.84
C GLY A 162 -14.76 2.98 3.80
N ALA A 163 -14.16 2.01 3.09
CA ALA A 163 -12.72 2.00 2.88
C ALA A 163 -12.27 3.22 2.04
N ALA A 164 -11.17 3.86 2.43
CA ALA A 164 -10.59 4.97 1.68
C ALA A 164 -9.86 4.47 0.43
N TRP A 165 -9.12 3.37 0.55
CA TRP A 165 -8.50 2.66 -0.58
C TRP A 165 -8.68 1.16 -0.43
N VAL A 166 -8.59 0.47 -1.56
CA VAL A 166 -8.53 -0.99 -1.62
C VAL A 166 -7.15 -1.45 -2.09
N ILE A 167 -6.53 -2.35 -1.33
CA ILE A 167 -5.23 -2.95 -1.64
C ILE A 167 -5.47 -4.25 -2.42
N ALA A 168 -4.78 -4.38 -3.55
CA ALA A 168 -4.69 -5.65 -4.26
C ALA A 168 -3.43 -6.40 -3.79
N GLU A 169 -3.62 -7.56 -3.15
CA GLU A 169 -2.54 -8.27 -2.46
C GLU A 169 -1.50 -8.87 -3.42
N GLY A 170 -0.22 -8.68 -3.06
CA GLY A 170 0.94 -9.31 -3.68
C GLY A 170 1.92 -9.91 -2.67
N ARG A 171 1.68 -9.68 -1.36
CA ARG A 171 2.57 -9.95 -0.23
C ARG A 171 3.91 -9.22 -0.34
N GLU A 172 4.74 -9.35 0.69
CA GLU A 172 6.13 -8.86 0.67
C GLU A 172 6.96 -9.57 -0.42
N SER A 173 6.67 -10.83 -0.71
CA SER A 173 7.44 -11.61 -1.69
C SER A 173 7.17 -11.19 -3.13
N GLY A 174 5.96 -10.68 -3.44
CA GLY A 174 5.54 -10.40 -4.80
C GLY A 174 5.40 -11.65 -5.66
N THR A 175 4.88 -12.76 -5.11
CA THR A 175 4.79 -14.07 -5.80
C THR A 175 3.43 -14.75 -5.68
N VAL A 176 2.43 -14.05 -5.15
CA VAL A 176 1.07 -14.55 -4.97
C VAL A 176 0.07 -13.46 -5.34
N GLY A 177 -1.22 -13.79 -5.36
CA GLY A 177 -2.29 -12.80 -5.60
C GLY A 177 -2.18 -12.17 -6.98
N LEU A 178 -1.80 -10.87 -7.02
CA LEU A 178 -1.47 -10.14 -8.25
C LEU A 178 -0.42 -10.82 -9.13
N TYR A 179 0.36 -11.74 -8.57
CA TYR A 179 1.50 -12.35 -9.22
C TYR A 179 1.38 -13.87 -9.35
N GLY A 180 2.07 -14.43 -10.34
CA GLY A 180 2.44 -15.84 -10.38
C GLY A 180 3.62 -16.15 -9.45
N ALA A 181 3.93 -17.44 -9.28
CA ALA A 181 4.98 -17.91 -8.36
C ALA A 181 6.40 -17.39 -8.71
N ASP A 182 6.65 -17.07 -9.98
CA ASP A 182 7.88 -16.45 -10.49
C ASP A 182 7.88 -14.90 -10.34
N GLY A 183 6.76 -14.32 -9.92
CA GLY A 183 6.55 -12.88 -9.79
C GLY A 183 6.04 -12.18 -11.05
N HIS A 184 5.64 -12.93 -12.11
CA HIS A 184 5.00 -12.32 -13.28
C HIS A 184 3.64 -11.73 -12.91
N VAL A 185 3.30 -10.63 -13.55
CA VAL A 185 2.04 -9.92 -13.30
C VAL A 185 0.88 -10.67 -13.95
N ARG A 186 -0.22 -10.88 -13.22
CA ARG A 186 -1.47 -11.42 -13.77
C ARG A 186 -2.25 -10.31 -14.47
N GLU A 187 -1.92 -10.04 -15.73
CA GLU A 187 -2.47 -8.90 -16.47
C GLU A 187 -4.01 -8.97 -16.61
N ASP A 188 -4.58 -10.15 -16.86
CA ASP A 188 -6.03 -10.35 -16.96
C ASP A 188 -6.77 -9.99 -15.67
N LEU A 189 -6.17 -10.32 -14.51
CA LEU A 189 -6.70 -9.94 -13.21
C LEU A 189 -6.73 -8.41 -13.11
N ILE A 190 -5.60 -7.74 -13.37
CA ILE A 190 -5.50 -6.29 -13.23
C ILE A 190 -6.42 -5.56 -14.20
N ALA A 191 -6.49 -6.00 -15.46
CA ALA A 191 -7.44 -5.46 -16.44
C ALA A 191 -8.88 -5.58 -15.93
N LYS A 192 -9.24 -6.72 -15.34
CA LYS A 192 -10.57 -6.91 -14.77
C LYS A 192 -10.83 -6.02 -13.56
N LEU A 193 -9.87 -5.89 -12.64
CA LEU A 193 -10.02 -5.02 -11.46
C LEU A 193 -10.19 -3.55 -11.88
N THR A 194 -9.31 -3.05 -12.74
CA THR A 194 -9.32 -1.65 -13.21
C THR A 194 -10.51 -1.31 -14.10
N SER A 195 -11.18 -2.31 -14.71
CA SER A 195 -12.46 -2.09 -15.42
C SER A 195 -13.66 -1.86 -14.49
N ARG A 196 -13.52 -2.12 -13.19
CA ARG A 196 -14.62 -2.08 -12.21
C ARG A 196 -14.36 -1.10 -11.07
N VAL A 197 -13.11 -1.00 -10.62
CA VAL A 197 -12.70 -0.17 -9.50
C VAL A 197 -11.83 0.98 -10.02
N PRO A 198 -12.09 2.23 -9.62
CA PRO A 198 -11.26 3.37 -9.99
C PRO A 198 -9.79 3.16 -9.57
N VAL A 199 -8.85 3.36 -10.50
CA VAL A 199 -7.42 3.10 -10.28
C VAL A 199 -6.83 3.95 -9.16
N ASP A 200 -7.30 5.20 -9.01
CA ASP A 200 -6.90 6.13 -7.94
C ASP A 200 -7.39 5.69 -6.55
N ARG A 201 -8.39 4.82 -6.48
CA ARG A 201 -8.88 4.19 -5.23
C ARG A 201 -8.24 2.83 -4.95
N MET A 202 -7.41 2.32 -5.85
CA MET A 202 -6.67 1.07 -5.67
C MET A 202 -5.22 1.34 -5.23
N ILE A 203 -4.63 0.45 -4.43
CA ILE A 203 -3.19 0.38 -4.15
C ILE A 203 -2.71 -1.01 -4.58
N PHE A 204 -1.75 -1.09 -5.48
CA PHE A 204 -1.21 -2.37 -5.94
C PHE A 204 0.08 -2.69 -5.17
N GLU A 205 0.12 -3.77 -4.41
CA GLU A 205 1.37 -4.18 -3.75
C GLU A 205 2.41 -4.60 -4.80
N ALA A 206 3.53 -3.87 -4.88
CA ALA A 206 4.58 -4.06 -5.89
C ALA A 206 5.97 -4.01 -5.23
N PRO A 207 6.33 -5.01 -4.41
CA PRO A 207 7.60 -5.01 -3.68
C PRO A 207 8.83 -5.12 -4.59
N ARG A 208 8.69 -5.58 -5.84
CA ARG A 208 9.83 -5.74 -6.76
C ARG A 208 9.87 -4.64 -7.80
N LYS A 209 11.08 -4.19 -8.16
CA LYS A 209 11.33 -3.23 -9.26
C LYS A 209 10.58 -3.58 -10.54
N THR A 210 10.60 -4.85 -10.97
CA THR A 210 9.94 -5.29 -12.21
C THR A 210 8.42 -5.06 -12.17
N GLN A 211 7.81 -5.23 -11.00
CA GLN A 211 6.39 -5.00 -10.77
C GLN A 211 6.08 -3.50 -10.75
N GLN A 212 6.89 -2.71 -10.04
CA GLN A 212 6.79 -1.25 -10.00
C GLN A 212 6.86 -0.66 -11.42
N THR A 213 7.83 -1.09 -12.21
CA THR A 213 7.99 -0.71 -13.63
C THR A 213 6.77 -1.07 -14.45
N TRP A 214 6.23 -2.29 -14.30
CA TRP A 214 5.06 -2.74 -15.05
C TRP A 214 3.86 -1.84 -14.75
N PHE A 215 3.56 -1.57 -13.47
CA PHE A 215 2.43 -0.72 -13.10
C PHE A 215 2.59 0.73 -13.59
N ILE A 216 3.80 1.29 -13.49
CA ILE A 216 4.06 2.66 -13.97
C ILE A 216 3.89 2.76 -15.49
N ARG A 217 4.33 1.74 -16.24
CA ARG A 217 4.16 1.69 -17.70
C ARG A 217 2.70 1.50 -18.10
N SER A 218 1.97 0.63 -17.40
CA SER A 218 0.60 0.25 -17.75
C SER A 218 -0.45 1.26 -17.30
N LEU A 219 -0.28 1.84 -16.10
CA LEU A 219 -1.29 2.71 -15.45
C LEU A 219 -0.80 4.15 -15.26
N GLY A 220 0.44 4.44 -15.65
CA GLY A 220 1.04 5.78 -15.56
C GLY A 220 1.80 6.05 -14.25
N PRO A 221 2.57 7.15 -14.21
CA PRO A 221 3.45 7.48 -13.09
C PRO A 221 2.71 7.83 -11.79
N SER A 222 1.40 8.07 -11.86
CA SER A 222 0.52 8.36 -10.73
C SER A 222 -0.23 7.13 -10.20
N VAL A 223 0.19 5.91 -10.54
CA VAL A 223 -0.35 4.68 -9.94
C VAL A 223 0.02 4.58 -8.46
N ASN A 224 -0.91 4.16 -7.61
CA ASN A 224 -0.63 3.92 -6.19
C ASN A 224 0.05 2.56 -6.00
N LEU A 225 1.18 2.52 -5.29
CA LEU A 225 1.95 1.29 -5.09
C LEU A 225 2.19 1.04 -3.61
N GLY A 226 1.98 -0.21 -3.21
CA GLY A 226 2.15 -0.72 -1.86
C GLY A 226 3.32 -1.68 -1.70
N ASN A 227 3.68 -1.98 -0.45
CA ASN A 227 4.83 -2.80 -0.09
C ASN A 227 6.15 -2.31 -0.67
N ILE A 228 6.30 -1.00 -0.81
CA ILE A 228 7.57 -0.42 -1.24
C ILE A 228 8.58 -0.54 -0.09
N ALA A 229 9.73 -1.14 -0.38
CA ALA A 229 10.79 -1.26 0.59
C ALA A 229 11.35 0.13 0.95
N PRO A 230 11.79 0.36 2.21
CA PRO A 230 12.40 1.63 2.63
C PRO A 230 13.59 2.05 1.75
N ASP A 231 14.40 1.08 1.32
CA ASP A 231 15.57 1.32 0.45
C ASP A 231 15.17 1.63 -1.02
N ASP A 232 13.93 1.36 -1.40
CA ASP A 232 13.43 1.53 -2.77
C ASP A 232 12.72 2.88 -2.99
N LEU A 233 12.60 3.75 -1.98
CA LEU A 233 11.83 5.00 -2.10
C LEU A 233 12.33 5.91 -3.24
N VAL A 234 13.62 6.21 -3.25
CA VAL A 234 14.25 7.03 -4.30
C VAL A 234 14.23 6.28 -5.63
N ALA A 235 14.50 4.98 -5.61
CA ALA A 235 14.45 4.13 -6.80
C ALA A 235 13.07 4.15 -7.47
N LEU A 236 11.99 4.09 -6.69
CA LEU A 236 10.63 4.19 -7.18
C LEU A 236 10.33 5.59 -7.74
N GLU A 237 10.73 6.64 -7.04
CA GLU A 237 10.49 8.01 -7.54
C GLU A 237 11.22 8.25 -8.87
N THR A 238 12.43 7.70 -9.05
CA THR A 238 13.11 7.76 -10.36
C THR A 238 12.37 7.00 -11.45
N LEU A 239 11.67 5.90 -11.12
CA LEU A 239 10.80 5.21 -12.07
C LEU A 239 9.59 6.09 -12.44
N ARG A 240 8.94 6.71 -11.46
CA ARG A 240 7.78 7.61 -11.69
C ARG A 240 8.15 8.81 -12.56
N LEU A 241 9.35 9.35 -12.39
CA LEU A 241 9.82 10.52 -13.14
C LEU A 241 10.47 10.17 -14.50
N GLY A 242 10.53 8.89 -14.88
CA GLY A 242 11.20 8.46 -16.12
C GLY A 242 12.72 8.69 -16.09
N LEU A 243 13.32 8.77 -14.90
CA LEU A 243 14.76 9.00 -14.67
C LEU A 243 15.55 7.70 -14.49
N ARG A 244 14.91 6.55 -14.68
CA ARG A 244 15.53 5.23 -14.66
C ARG A 244 15.23 4.52 -15.99
N ALA A 245 16.20 3.77 -16.52
CA ALA A 245 16.12 3.18 -17.86
C ALA A 245 14.83 2.36 -18.10
N ASP A 246 14.31 1.71 -17.05
CA ASP A 246 13.07 0.95 -17.09
C ASP A 246 11.83 1.79 -17.45
N THR A 247 11.81 3.10 -17.20
CA THR A 247 10.68 3.99 -17.54
C THR A 247 11.10 5.24 -18.29
N ALA A 248 12.39 5.34 -18.66
CA ALA A 248 12.90 6.39 -19.51
C ALA A 248 12.11 6.42 -20.83
N LEU A 249 11.75 7.63 -21.28
CA LEU A 249 10.98 7.90 -22.50
C LEU A 249 9.48 7.55 -22.45
N VAL A 250 8.97 6.98 -21.35
CA VAL A 250 7.51 6.79 -21.16
C VAL A 250 6.87 8.18 -21.02
N GLY A 251 6.02 8.55 -21.99
CA GLY A 251 5.36 9.87 -22.03
C GLY A 251 6.20 11.01 -22.62
N SER A 252 7.39 10.74 -23.19
CA SER A 252 8.17 11.76 -23.89
C SER A 252 7.65 11.97 -25.32
N PRO A 253 7.43 13.22 -25.79
CA PRO A 253 7.10 13.48 -27.20
C PRO A 253 8.20 13.06 -28.19
N ILE A 254 9.38 12.69 -27.70
CA ILE A 254 10.50 12.16 -28.49
C ILE A 254 10.19 10.75 -29.04
N ALA A 255 9.31 9.98 -28.41
CA ALA A 255 8.94 8.64 -28.87
C ALA A 255 8.04 8.61 -30.13
N ALA A 256 7.66 9.78 -30.67
CA ALA A 256 6.81 9.91 -31.86
C ALA A 256 7.59 10.33 -33.13
N ARG A 257 8.89 10.01 -33.24
CA ARG A 257 9.69 10.19 -34.45
C ARG A 257 10.34 8.90 -34.92
#